data_AF-A0A401YQC8-F1
#
_entry.id   AF-A0A401YQC8-F1
#
_cell.length_a   1.000
_cell.length_b   1.000
_cell.length_c   1.000
_cell.angle_alpha   90.00
_cell.angle_beta   90.00
_cell.angle_gamma   90.00
#
_symmetry.space_group_name_H-M   'P 1'
#
loop_
_entity.id
_entity.type
_entity.pdbx_description
1 polymer ?
#
loop_
_entity_poly.entity_id
_entity_poly.type
_entity_poly.pdbx_seq_one_letter_code
_entity_poly.pdbx_strand_id
1 'polypeptide(L)'
;MRAAVAGLSDEDFARPSGCTGWLVRDLVCHLVIDAQDVLITLVTPADTEPTRDAVTYWEVAETPPTGDDPLDALTVRLAAAYQDPGLLKFHLDDVGSAAGRAAELADPKLRVGTRDQVLTVGDYLSVYVLEWTLHHLDLIAHLPDAADPPAEGLARTRELLERIAGTGFPASWSDRDALLVGTGRRAATDGERAELGELAARLPLFLG
;
A
#
# COMPACT_ATOMS: atom_id res chain seq x y z
N MET A 1 -0.25 10.15 3.73
CA MET A 1 -1.45 9.82 2.94
C MET A 1 -2.66 10.70 3.26
N ARG A 2 -3.11 10.83 4.52
CA ARG A 2 -4.27 11.69 4.89
C ARG A 2 -4.21 13.10 4.31
N ALA A 3 -3.08 13.79 4.46
CA ALA A 3 -2.90 15.14 3.91
C ALA A 3 -3.03 15.21 2.37
N ALA A 4 -2.59 14.16 1.66
CA ALA A 4 -2.74 14.08 0.21
C ALA A 4 -4.22 13.98 -0.18
N VAL A 5 -4.98 13.08 0.47
CA VAL A 5 -6.42 12.91 0.24
C VAL A 5 -7.22 14.17 0.62
N ALA A 6 -6.85 14.82 1.72
CA ALA A 6 -7.49 16.07 2.15
C ALA A 6 -7.29 17.22 1.15
N GLY A 7 -6.19 17.21 0.39
CA GLY A 7 -5.87 18.22 -0.63
C GLY A 7 -6.57 18.03 -1.98
N LEU A 8 -7.26 16.90 -2.19
CA LEU A 8 -7.92 16.59 -3.45
C LEU A 8 -9.21 17.41 -3.65
N SER A 9 -9.51 17.77 -4.91
CA SER A 9 -10.82 18.32 -5.24
C SER A 9 -11.89 17.21 -5.23
N ASP A 10 -13.17 17.57 -5.25
CA ASP A 10 -14.24 16.57 -5.28
C ASP A 10 -14.32 15.90 -6.66
N GLU A 11 -13.94 16.59 -7.73
CA GLU A 11 -13.85 16.01 -9.08
C GLU A 11 -12.78 14.92 -9.19
N ASP A 12 -11.71 15.02 -8.40
CA ASP A 12 -10.63 14.03 -8.41
C ASP A 12 -11.11 12.64 -7.96
N PHE A 13 -12.13 12.57 -7.10
CA PHE A 13 -12.68 11.30 -6.60
C PHE A 13 -13.37 10.47 -7.69
N ALA A 14 -13.75 11.10 -8.80
CA ALA A 14 -14.32 10.42 -9.97
C ALA A 14 -13.27 10.04 -11.03
N ARG A 15 -12.00 10.41 -10.84
CA ARG A 15 -10.91 10.03 -11.75
C ARG A 15 -10.44 8.60 -11.47
N PRO A 16 -9.83 7.93 -12.46
CA PRO A 16 -9.11 6.69 -12.22
C PRO A 16 -8.00 6.88 -11.18
N SER A 17 -7.76 5.86 -10.36
CA SER A 17 -6.54 5.68 -9.58
C SER A 17 -5.53 4.82 -10.37
N GLY A 18 -4.34 4.60 -9.82
CA GLY A 18 -3.36 3.64 -10.34
C GLY A 18 -3.76 2.18 -10.14
N CYS A 19 -4.69 1.90 -9.22
CA CYS A 19 -5.30 0.58 -9.07
C CYS A 19 -6.24 0.32 -10.25
N THR A 20 -5.95 -0.70 -11.06
CA THR A 20 -6.69 -0.97 -12.30
C THR A 20 -8.18 -1.20 -12.01
N GLY A 21 -9.05 -0.40 -12.65
CA GLY A 21 -10.49 -0.50 -12.50
C GLY A 21 -11.08 0.26 -11.30
N TRP A 22 -10.24 0.85 -10.45
CA TRP A 22 -10.69 1.62 -9.29
C TRP A 22 -10.56 3.13 -9.55
N LEU A 23 -11.58 3.85 -9.13
CA LEU A 23 -11.53 5.31 -9.02
C LEU A 23 -10.78 5.72 -7.76
N VAL A 24 -10.37 6.99 -7.70
CA VAL A 24 -9.76 7.58 -6.50
C VAL A 24 -10.65 7.38 -5.26
N ARG A 25 -11.98 7.51 -5.36
CA ARG A 25 -12.88 7.23 -4.23
C ARG A 25 -12.82 5.77 -3.74
N ASP A 26 -12.61 4.82 -4.66
CA ASP A 26 -12.60 3.40 -4.32
C ASP A 26 -11.31 3.09 -3.55
N LEU A 27 -10.18 3.63 -4.02
CA LEU A 27 -8.91 3.60 -3.31
C LEU A 27 -8.99 4.30 -1.95
N VAL A 28 -9.59 5.50 -1.85
CA VAL A 28 -9.72 6.17 -0.56
C VAL A 28 -10.60 5.38 0.42
N CYS A 29 -11.63 4.68 -0.07
CA CYS A 29 -12.42 3.76 0.75
C CYS A 29 -11.62 2.54 1.21
N HIS A 30 -10.73 2.01 0.37
CA HIS A 30 -9.77 0.97 0.78
C HIS A 30 -8.87 1.44 1.91
N LEU A 31 -8.36 2.68 1.86
CA LEU A 31 -7.52 3.23 2.93
C LEU A 31 -8.26 3.37 4.28
N VAL A 32 -9.58 3.56 4.25
CA VAL A 32 -10.41 3.53 5.46
C VAL A 32 -10.39 2.12 6.07
N ILE A 33 -10.52 1.09 5.24
CA ILE A 33 -10.46 -0.32 5.65
C ILE A 33 -9.06 -0.64 6.19
N ASP A 34 -7.99 -0.24 5.49
CA ASP A 34 -6.62 -0.41 5.95
C ASP A 34 -6.38 0.20 7.34
N ALA A 35 -6.86 1.42 7.58
CA ALA A 35 -6.74 2.07 8.88
C ALA A 35 -7.54 1.36 9.97
N GLN A 36 -8.70 0.77 9.63
CA GLN A 36 -9.45 -0.09 10.54
C GLN A 36 -8.67 -1.37 10.85
N ASP A 37 -8.07 -2.00 9.86
CA ASP A 37 -7.25 -3.21 10.03
C ASP A 37 -6.05 -2.95 10.93
N VAL A 38 -5.39 -1.80 10.81
CA VAL A 38 -4.33 -1.38 11.74
C VAL A 38 -4.86 -1.31 13.17
N LEU A 39 -5.99 -0.63 13.38
CA LEU A 39 -6.57 -0.51 14.71
C LEU A 39 -6.97 -1.88 15.29
N ILE A 40 -7.58 -2.74 14.49
CA ILE A 40 -8.00 -4.09 14.88
C ILE A 40 -6.77 -4.95 15.23
N THR A 41 -5.76 -4.95 14.37
CA THR A 41 -4.56 -5.79 14.56
C THR A 41 -3.77 -5.37 15.79
N LEU A 42 -3.58 -4.06 16.00
CA LEU A 42 -2.84 -3.55 17.18
C LEU A 42 -3.50 -3.90 18.52
N VAL A 43 -4.79 -4.22 18.54
CA VAL A 43 -5.51 -4.67 19.74
C VAL A 43 -5.86 -6.17 19.73
N THR A 44 -5.24 -6.94 18.82
CA THR A 44 -5.39 -8.40 18.73
C THR A 44 -4.08 -9.07 19.17
N PRO A 45 -3.80 -9.15 20.47
CA PRO A 45 -2.56 -9.74 20.97
C PRO A 45 -2.47 -11.24 20.64
N ALA A 46 -1.25 -11.71 20.42
CA ALA A 46 -0.95 -13.13 20.19
C ALA A 46 0.11 -13.64 21.17
N ASP A 47 -0.14 -14.80 21.76
CA ASP A 47 0.76 -15.42 22.75
C ASP A 47 1.79 -16.37 22.13
N THR A 48 1.65 -16.71 20.84
CA THR A 48 2.56 -17.60 20.12
C THR A 48 3.73 -16.84 19.50
N GLU A 49 4.78 -17.55 19.08
CA GLU A 49 5.89 -16.94 18.35
C GLU A 49 5.43 -16.36 17.00
N PRO A 50 6.10 -15.30 16.49
CA PRO A 50 5.85 -14.79 15.15
C PRO A 50 5.98 -15.89 14.10
N THR A 51 4.99 -15.99 13.22
CA THR A 51 4.97 -16.91 12.09
C THR A 51 5.41 -16.23 10.79
N ARG A 52 5.34 -14.90 10.73
CA ARG A 52 5.80 -14.07 9.61
C ARG A 52 6.53 -12.82 10.14
N ASP A 53 7.29 -12.20 9.27
CA ASP A 53 7.92 -10.89 9.44
C ASP A 53 7.51 -9.94 8.29
N ALA A 54 8.04 -8.72 8.26
CA ALA A 54 7.65 -7.75 7.24
C ALA A 54 7.94 -8.20 5.79
N VAL A 55 8.87 -9.14 5.57
CA VAL A 55 9.21 -9.65 4.23
C VAL A 55 8.32 -10.83 3.88
N THR A 56 8.22 -11.79 4.79
CA THR A 56 7.52 -13.06 4.58
C THR A 56 6.01 -12.94 4.71
N TYR A 57 5.49 -11.82 5.20
CA TYR A 57 4.04 -11.53 5.19
C TYR A 57 3.45 -11.59 3.78
N TRP A 58 4.19 -11.08 2.79
CA TRP A 58 3.74 -10.98 1.41
C TRP A 58 3.85 -12.30 0.67
N GLU A 59 2.77 -12.70 0.01
CA GLU A 59 2.78 -13.78 -0.96
C GLU A 59 2.96 -13.19 -2.36
N VAL A 60 4.08 -13.52 -3.02
CA VAL A 60 4.36 -13.05 -4.38
C VAL A 60 3.65 -13.96 -5.37
N ALA A 61 2.57 -13.47 -5.98
CA ALA A 61 1.83 -14.23 -6.98
C ALA A 61 2.56 -14.23 -8.34
N GLU A 62 2.42 -15.33 -9.08
CA GLU A 62 2.99 -15.47 -10.43
C GLU A 62 2.19 -14.72 -11.50
N THR A 63 0.91 -14.46 -11.22
CA THR A 63 -0.03 -13.84 -12.15
C THR A 63 -0.63 -12.57 -11.55
N PRO A 64 -1.04 -11.58 -12.39
CA PRO A 64 -1.76 -10.42 -11.91
C PRO A 64 -3.03 -10.82 -11.13
N PRO A 65 -3.44 -10.02 -10.13
CA PRO A 65 -4.73 -10.21 -9.47
C PRO A 65 -5.86 -10.13 -10.52
N THR A 66 -6.85 -11.01 -10.39
CA THR A 66 -7.97 -11.07 -11.35
C THR A 66 -9.04 -10.02 -11.08
N GLY A 67 -9.06 -9.45 -9.86
CA GLY A 67 -10.10 -8.54 -9.38
C GLY A 67 -11.41 -9.23 -9.01
N ASP A 68 -11.38 -10.57 -8.88
CA ASP A 68 -12.56 -11.37 -8.51
C ASP A 68 -12.76 -11.52 -7.00
N ASP A 69 -11.92 -10.88 -6.16
CA ASP A 69 -12.09 -10.91 -4.72
C ASP A 69 -13.43 -10.24 -4.36
N PRO A 70 -14.34 -10.93 -3.63
CA PRO A 70 -15.60 -10.33 -3.19
C PRO A 70 -15.44 -9.03 -2.38
N LEU A 71 -14.31 -8.85 -1.68
CA LEU A 71 -13.98 -7.63 -0.94
C LEU A 71 -13.71 -6.47 -1.89
N ASP A 72 -13.05 -6.67 -3.03
CA ASP A 72 -12.81 -5.61 -4.02
C ASP A 72 -14.14 -5.01 -4.50
N ALA A 73 -15.09 -5.89 -4.86
CA ALA A 73 -16.41 -5.46 -5.28
C ALA A 73 -17.21 -4.79 -4.15
N LEU A 74 -16.97 -5.17 -2.88
CA LEU A 74 -17.58 -4.53 -1.73
C LEU A 74 -17.03 -3.12 -1.51
N THR A 75 -15.71 -2.94 -1.59
CA THR A 75 -15.03 -1.64 -1.45
C THR A 75 -15.59 -0.61 -2.43
N VAL A 76 -15.75 -0.97 -3.71
CA VAL A 76 -16.35 -0.08 -4.72
C VAL A 76 -17.79 0.30 -4.38
N ARG A 77 -18.61 -0.64 -3.87
CA ARG A 77 -19.99 -0.35 -3.46
C ARG A 77 -20.05 0.56 -2.23
N LEU A 78 -19.17 0.35 -1.26
CA LEU A 78 -19.07 1.20 -0.06
C LEU A 78 -18.61 2.61 -0.44
N ALA A 79 -17.59 2.73 -1.28
CA ALA A 79 -17.09 4.01 -1.79
C ALA A 79 -18.20 4.81 -2.49
N ALA A 80 -18.99 4.16 -3.35
CA ALA A 80 -20.11 4.79 -4.03
C ALA A 80 -21.22 5.25 -3.07
N ALA A 81 -21.40 4.57 -1.93
CA ALA A 81 -22.44 4.90 -0.95
C ALA A 81 -22.16 6.19 -0.17
N TYR A 82 -20.91 6.68 -0.13
CA TYR A 82 -20.63 7.99 0.48
C TYR A 82 -21.32 9.14 -0.25
N GLN A 83 -21.45 9.04 -1.58
CA GLN A 83 -22.01 10.04 -2.51
C GLN A 83 -21.27 11.40 -2.53
N ASP A 84 -20.96 11.95 -1.35
CA ASP A 84 -20.19 13.15 -1.10
C ASP A 84 -18.73 12.78 -0.72
N PRO A 85 -17.73 13.17 -1.54
CA PRO A 85 -16.32 12.98 -1.23
C PRO A 85 -15.88 13.56 0.12
N GLY A 86 -16.53 14.62 0.60
CA GLY A 86 -16.27 15.24 1.90
C GLY A 86 -16.50 14.28 3.07
N LEU A 87 -17.53 13.42 2.98
CA LEU A 87 -17.81 12.39 4.00
C LEU A 87 -16.71 11.32 4.03
N LEU A 88 -16.21 10.94 2.85
CA LEU A 88 -15.14 9.95 2.74
C LEU A 88 -13.79 10.51 3.22
N LYS A 89 -13.48 11.77 2.87
CA LYS A 89 -12.32 12.50 3.41
C LYS A 89 -12.36 12.57 4.94
N PHE A 90 -13.52 12.95 5.50
CA PHE A 90 -13.71 13.02 6.95
C PHE A 90 -13.50 11.66 7.63
N HIS A 91 -14.09 10.60 7.08
CA HIS A 91 -13.95 9.28 7.68
C HIS A 91 -12.50 8.79 7.65
N LEU A 92 -11.79 8.92 6.52
CA LEU A 92 -10.37 8.58 6.44
C LEU A 92 -9.54 9.42 7.42
N ASP A 93 -9.85 10.71 7.57
CA ASP A 93 -9.12 11.55 8.52
C ASP A 93 -9.29 11.07 9.96
N ASP A 94 -10.53 10.76 10.37
CA ASP A 94 -10.83 10.33 11.73
C ASP A 94 -10.16 8.99 12.06
N VAL A 95 -10.45 7.95 11.26
CA VAL A 95 -9.91 6.60 11.50
C VAL A 95 -8.40 6.52 11.24
N GLY A 96 -7.91 7.18 10.20
CA GLY A 96 -6.48 7.21 9.88
C GLY A 96 -5.67 7.98 10.91
N SER A 97 -6.22 9.03 11.52
CA SER A 97 -5.58 9.72 12.64
C SER A 97 -5.54 8.83 13.88
N ALA A 98 -6.59 8.06 14.15
CA ALA A 98 -6.62 7.11 15.25
C ALA A 98 -5.59 5.98 15.05
N ALA A 99 -5.54 5.39 13.85
CA ALA A 99 -4.57 4.36 13.48
C ALA A 99 -3.13 4.87 13.64
N GLY A 100 -2.83 6.09 13.16
CA GLY A 100 -1.50 6.70 13.32
C GLY A 100 -1.09 6.87 14.79
N ARG A 101 -1.98 7.40 15.64
CA ARG A 101 -1.70 7.52 17.08
C ARG A 101 -1.53 6.15 17.75
N ALA A 102 -2.34 5.16 17.38
CA ALA A 102 -2.23 3.81 17.92
C ALA A 102 -0.88 3.18 17.56
N ALA A 103 -0.43 3.35 16.32
CA ALA A 103 0.88 2.89 15.86
C ALA A 103 2.04 3.53 16.64
N GLU A 104 1.97 4.84 16.94
CA GLU A 104 2.98 5.54 17.75
C GLU A 104 3.02 5.07 19.21
N LEU A 105 1.87 4.66 19.77
CA LEU A 105 1.75 4.22 21.16
C LEU A 105 2.07 2.73 21.38
N ALA A 106 1.98 1.91 20.33
CA ALA A 106 2.18 0.47 20.44
C ALA A 106 3.66 0.13 20.67
N ASP A 107 3.95 -0.79 21.60
CA ASP A 107 5.31 -1.32 21.75
C ASP A 107 5.65 -2.19 20.53
N PRO A 108 6.67 -1.85 19.73
CA PRO A 108 7.00 -2.54 18.49
C PRO A 108 7.39 -4.01 18.68
N LYS A 109 7.70 -4.44 19.92
CA LYS A 109 8.08 -5.82 20.25
C LYS A 109 6.89 -6.70 20.63
N LEU A 110 5.71 -6.13 20.83
CA LEU A 110 4.50 -6.91 21.09
C LEU A 110 4.13 -7.75 19.87
N ARG A 111 3.43 -8.84 20.13
CA ARG A 111 2.99 -9.80 19.11
C ARG A 111 1.51 -9.62 18.87
N VAL A 112 1.14 -9.55 17.60
CA VAL A 112 -0.23 -9.32 17.15
C VAL A 112 -0.64 -10.34 16.10
N GLY A 113 -1.92 -10.69 16.09
CA GLY A 113 -2.51 -11.65 15.17
C GLY A 113 -3.30 -10.98 14.05
N THR A 114 -3.10 -11.44 12.81
CA THR A 114 -3.90 -11.05 11.63
C THR A 114 -3.82 -12.15 10.57
N ARG A 115 -4.90 -12.41 9.81
CA ARG A 115 -4.95 -13.45 8.76
C ARG A 115 -4.41 -14.83 9.21
N ASP A 116 -4.71 -15.26 10.44
CA ASP A 116 -4.17 -16.47 11.07
C ASP A 116 -2.62 -16.52 11.16
N GLN A 117 -1.96 -15.37 11.02
CA GLN A 117 -0.53 -15.16 11.16
C GLN A 117 -0.23 -14.34 12.41
N VAL A 118 1.01 -14.45 12.91
CA VAL A 118 1.51 -13.67 14.04
C VAL A 118 2.75 -12.91 13.61
N LEU A 119 2.78 -11.61 13.90
CA LEU A 119 3.89 -10.71 13.62
C LEU A 119 4.27 -9.93 14.88
N THR A 120 5.47 -9.35 14.89
CA THR A 120 5.72 -8.23 15.80
C THR A 120 4.94 -7.00 15.32
N VAL A 121 4.57 -6.10 16.24
CA VAL A 121 3.96 -4.80 15.88
C VAL A 121 4.87 -4.04 14.91
N GLY A 122 6.19 -4.04 15.12
CA GLY A 122 7.14 -3.37 14.24
C GLY A 122 7.14 -3.92 12.81
N ASP A 123 7.08 -5.25 12.66
CA ASP A 123 6.98 -5.90 11.35
C ASP A 123 5.64 -5.58 10.68
N TYR A 124 4.54 -5.68 11.42
CA TYR A 124 3.21 -5.37 10.91
C TYR A 124 3.09 -3.91 10.45
N LEU A 125 3.62 -2.95 11.21
CA LEU A 125 3.63 -1.54 10.78
C LEU A 125 4.54 -1.31 9.56
N SER A 126 5.63 -2.08 9.42
CA SER A 126 6.49 -2.01 8.24
C SER A 126 5.78 -2.50 6.97
N VAL A 127 4.91 -3.52 7.08
CA VAL A 127 4.00 -3.94 6.00
C VAL A 127 3.12 -2.78 5.55
N TYR A 128 2.50 -2.06 6.50
CA TYR A 128 1.62 -0.94 6.17
C TYR A 128 2.35 0.30 5.64
N VAL A 129 3.63 0.50 5.97
CA VAL A 129 4.45 1.53 5.30
C VAL A 129 4.58 1.22 3.81
N LEU A 130 4.82 -0.04 3.44
CA LEU A 130 4.87 -0.44 2.03
C LEU A 130 3.50 -0.26 1.36
N GLU A 131 2.44 -0.79 1.97
CA GLU A 131 1.06 -0.73 1.46
C GLU A 131 0.64 0.72 1.16
N TRP A 132 0.76 1.62 2.14
CA TRP A 132 0.35 3.01 1.97
C TRP A 132 1.28 3.83 1.08
N THR A 133 2.56 3.47 0.98
CA THR A 133 3.47 4.14 0.04
C THR A 133 3.09 3.78 -1.40
N LEU A 134 2.82 2.51 -1.67
CA LEU A 134 2.39 2.06 -2.99
C LEU A 134 1.02 2.65 -3.36
N HIS A 135 0.05 2.60 -2.45
CA HIS A 135 -1.27 3.20 -2.70
C HIS A 135 -1.22 4.72 -2.79
N HIS A 136 -0.21 5.39 -2.22
CA HIS A 136 -0.03 6.83 -2.46
C HIS A 136 0.48 7.09 -3.88
N LEU A 137 1.34 6.22 -4.45
CA LEU A 137 1.66 6.26 -5.87
C LEU A 137 0.42 5.99 -6.74
N ASP A 138 -0.46 5.08 -6.33
CA ASP A 138 -1.72 4.81 -7.03
C ASP A 138 -2.69 5.98 -6.96
N LEU A 139 -2.77 6.66 -5.80
CA LEU A 139 -3.62 7.82 -5.62
C LEU A 139 -3.27 8.94 -6.61
N ILE A 140 -1.98 9.19 -6.81
CA ILE A 140 -1.50 10.32 -7.62
C ILE A 140 -1.26 9.98 -9.09
N ALA A 141 -1.47 8.73 -9.51
CA ALA A 141 -1.14 8.24 -10.86
C ALA A 141 -1.74 9.08 -12.00
N HIS A 142 -2.93 9.66 -11.77
CA HIS A 142 -3.65 10.49 -12.74
C HIS A 142 -3.88 11.94 -12.24
N LEU A 143 -3.10 12.36 -11.25
CA LEU A 143 -3.18 13.66 -10.57
C LEU A 143 -1.77 14.32 -10.56
N PRO A 144 -1.32 14.89 -11.69
CA PRO A 144 0.07 15.34 -11.86
C PRO A 144 0.50 16.47 -10.91
N ASP A 145 -0.47 17.22 -10.34
CA ASP A 145 -0.21 18.30 -9.40
C ASP A 145 -0.21 17.84 -7.93
N ALA A 146 -0.53 16.57 -7.67
CA ALA A 146 -0.53 16.01 -6.31
C ALA A 146 0.90 15.72 -5.83
N ALA A 147 1.13 15.90 -4.53
CA ALA A 147 2.44 15.67 -3.92
C ALA A 147 2.82 14.18 -3.93
N ASP A 148 4.09 13.88 -4.22
CA ASP A 148 4.64 12.53 -4.10
C ASP A 148 4.62 12.01 -2.64
N PRO A 149 4.73 10.69 -2.43
CA PRO A 149 4.95 10.13 -1.10
C PRO A 149 6.23 10.68 -0.44
N PRO A 150 6.27 10.74 0.90
CA PRO A 150 7.48 11.13 1.61
C PRO A 150 8.68 10.28 1.18
N ALA A 151 9.84 10.92 0.97
CA ALA A 151 11.05 10.26 0.48
C ALA A 151 11.48 9.08 1.37
N GLU A 152 11.30 9.19 2.69
CA GLU A 152 11.57 8.10 3.63
C GLU A 152 10.65 6.88 3.41
N GLY A 153 9.38 7.11 3.07
CA GLY A 153 8.43 6.05 2.75
C GLY A 153 8.82 5.32 1.47
N LEU A 154 9.20 6.07 0.43
CA LEU A 154 9.72 5.51 -0.82
C LEU A 154 10.97 4.65 -0.59
N ALA A 155 11.95 5.18 0.15
CA ALA A 155 13.19 4.47 0.45
C ALA A 155 12.94 3.17 1.24
N ARG A 156 12.14 3.23 2.31
CA ARG A 156 11.80 2.03 3.11
C ARG A 156 11.01 0.99 2.33
N THR A 157 10.09 1.44 1.50
CA THR A 157 9.30 0.56 0.63
C THR A 157 10.20 -0.12 -0.40
N ARG A 158 11.17 0.60 -0.99
CA ARG A 158 12.16 0.00 -1.89
C ARG A 158 13.01 -1.04 -1.17
N GLU A 159 13.57 -0.70 -0.01
CA GLU A 159 14.38 -1.64 0.80
C GLU A 159 13.60 -2.93 1.09
N LEU A 160 12.31 -2.82 1.45
CA LEU A 160 11.48 -3.97 1.71
C LEU A 160 11.16 -4.76 0.42
N LEU A 161 10.84 -4.08 -0.67
CA LEU A 161 10.58 -4.71 -1.97
C LEU A 161 11.80 -5.47 -2.49
N GLU A 162 13.01 -4.92 -2.34
CA GLU A 162 14.27 -5.59 -2.70
C GLU A 162 14.51 -6.85 -1.87
N ARG A 163 14.16 -6.83 -0.57
CA ARG A 163 14.22 -8.01 0.29
C ARG A 163 13.21 -9.08 -0.13
N ILE A 164 11.98 -8.69 -0.49
CA ILE A 164 10.95 -9.59 -1.03
C ILE A 164 11.43 -10.19 -2.37
N ALA A 165 12.03 -9.36 -3.23
CA ALA A 165 12.61 -9.79 -4.50
C ALA A 165 13.85 -10.69 -4.30
N GLY A 166 14.50 -10.64 -3.14
CA GLY A 166 15.80 -11.27 -2.88
C GLY A 166 16.95 -10.67 -3.71
N THR A 167 16.75 -9.49 -4.31
CA THR A 167 17.76 -8.78 -5.11
C THR A 167 17.46 -7.29 -5.16
N GLY A 168 18.50 -6.47 -5.25
CA GLY A 168 18.38 -5.03 -5.39
C GLY A 168 17.94 -4.59 -6.79
N PHE A 169 17.25 -3.45 -6.88
CA PHE A 169 17.08 -2.72 -8.13
C PHE A 169 18.37 -1.90 -8.43
N PRO A 170 18.61 -1.49 -9.69
CA PRO A 170 19.78 -0.70 -10.03
C PRO A 170 19.92 0.56 -9.15
N ALA A 171 21.11 0.81 -8.62
CA ALA A 171 21.38 1.96 -7.74
C ALA A 171 21.24 3.32 -8.46
N SER A 172 21.26 3.32 -9.80
CA SER A 172 20.98 4.47 -10.66
C SER A 172 19.52 4.92 -10.58
N TRP A 173 18.60 4.05 -10.17
CA TRP A 173 17.17 4.33 -10.20
C TRP A 173 16.73 5.11 -8.97
N SER A 174 15.76 6.01 -9.16
CA SER A 174 15.01 6.60 -8.06
C SER A 174 14.19 5.52 -7.34
N ASP A 175 13.91 5.71 -6.06
CA ASP A 175 13.06 4.79 -5.31
C ASP A 175 11.66 4.69 -5.92
N ARG A 176 11.15 5.83 -6.42
CA ARG A 176 9.87 5.89 -7.14
C ARG A 176 9.87 4.99 -8.37
N ASP A 177 10.91 5.05 -9.20
CA ASP A 177 10.97 4.23 -10.42
C ASP A 177 11.13 2.74 -10.11
N ALA A 178 11.95 2.39 -9.12
CA ALA A 178 12.10 1.02 -8.65
C ALA A 178 10.75 0.45 -8.18
N LEU A 179 9.98 1.22 -7.41
CA LEU A 179 8.66 0.80 -6.94
C LEU A 179 7.63 0.70 -8.07
N LEU A 180 7.56 1.70 -8.95
CA LEU A 180 6.58 1.71 -10.05
C LEU A 180 6.80 0.56 -11.04
N VAL A 181 8.05 0.29 -11.42
CA VAL A 181 8.38 -0.81 -12.32
C VAL A 181 8.33 -2.15 -11.60
N GLY A 182 8.91 -2.23 -10.40
CA GLY A 182 8.98 -3.44 -9.60
C GLY A 182 7.62 -4.03 -9.26
N THR A 183 6.58 -3.19 -9.17
CA THR A 183 5.21 -3.61 -8.84
C THR A 183 4.22 -3.48 -10.00
N GLY A 184 4.71 -3.20 -11.22
CA GLY A 184 3.88 -3.22 -12.43
C GLY A 184 2.99 -2.00 -12.65
N ARG A 185 3.07 -0.99 -11.77
CA ARG A 185 2.38 0.31 -11.92
C ARG A 185 2.89 1.11 -13.13
N ARG A 186 4.09 0.81 -13.60
CA ARG A 186 4.68 1.34 -14.83
C ARG A 186 5.45 0.26 -15.57
N ALA A 187 5.32 0.21 -16.90
CA ALA A 187 6.20 -0.61 -17.72
C ALA A 187 7.64 -0.05 -17.73
N ALA A 188 8.64 -0.92 -17.61
CA ALA A 188 10.03 -0.54 -17.85
C ALA A 188 10.23 -0.05 -19.30
N THR A 189 11.16 0.86 -19.52
CA THR A 189 11.71 1.19 -20.85
C THR A 189 12.69 0.11 -21.30
N ASP A 190 13.15 0.15 -22.56
CA ASP A 190 14.16 -0.79 -23.06
C ASP A 190 15.50 -0.64 -22.34
N GLY A 191 15.90 0.59 -22.00
CA GLY A 191 17.12 0.85 -21.23
C GLY A 191 17.00 0.31 -19.80
N GLU A 192 15.88 0.58 -19.13
CA GLU A 192 15.61 0.04 -17.80
C GLU A 192 15.55 -1.50 -17.79
N ARG A 193 14.95 -2.12 -18.81
CA ARG A 193 14.97 -3.59 -18.98
C ARG A 193 16.40 -4.13 -19.07
N ALA A 194 17.27 -3.45 -19.80
CA ALA A 194 18.67 -3.84 -19.93
C ALA A 194 19.43 -3.72 -18.59
N GLU A 195 19.16 -2.66 -17.82
CA GLU A 195 19.74 -2.46 -16.47
C GLU A 195 19.24 -3.50 -15.45
N LEU A 196 17.99 -3.95 -15.56
CA LEU A 196 17.40 -4.98 -14.69
C LEU A 196 18.01 -6.38 -14.90
N GLY A 197 18.50 -6.68 -16.10
CA GLY A 197 19.06 -8.00 -16.43
C GLY A 197 18.07 -9.14 -16.15
N GLU A 198 18.50 -10.15 -15.38
CA GLU A 198 17.66 -11.31 -15.02
C GLU A 198 16.42 -10.93 -14.18
N LEU A 199 16.49 -9.84 -13.40
CA LEU A 199 15.36 -9.37 -12.60
C LEU A 199 14.17 -9.01 -13.49
N ALA A 200 14.41 -8.55 -14.73
CA ALA A 200 13.34 -8.16 -15.66
C ALA A 200 12.33 -9.30 -15.92
N ALA A 201 12.78 -10.57 -15.88
CA ALA A 201 11.92 -11.73 -16.10
C ALA A 201 11.06 -12.11 -14.88
N ARG A 202 11.37 -11.56 -13.70
CA ARG A 202 10.65 -11.80 -12.44
C ARG A 202 9.71 -10.66 -12.07
N LEU A 203 9.69 -9.59 -12.87
CA LEU A 203 8.85 -8.43 -12.64
C LEU A 203 7.61 -8.48 -13.56
N PRO A 204 6.49 -7.89 -13.10
CA PRO A 204 6.31 -7.24 -11.80
C PRO A 204 6.09 -8.23 -10.64
N LEU A 205 6.36 -7.79 -9.42
CA LEU A 205 5.99 -8.51 -8.20
C LEU A 205 4.54 -8.16 -7.85
N PHE A 206 3.65 -9.16 -7.89
CA PHE A 206 2.28 -9.04 -7.42
C PHE A 206 2.23 -9.44 -5.94
N LEU A 207 2.02 -8.48 -5.05
CA LEU A 207 2.05 -8.68 -3.60
C LEU A 207 0.61 -8.93 -3.09
N GLY A 208 0.38 -10.01 -2.34
CA GLY A 208 -0.90 -10.34 -1.68
C GLY A 208 -0.76 -10.85 -0.25
#